data_AF-A0A1E9IJD8-F1
#
_entry.id   AF-A0A1E9IJD8-F1
#
_cell.length_a   1.000
_cell.length_b   1.000
_cell.length_c   1.000
_cell.angle_alpha   90.00
_cell.angle_beta   90.00
_cell.angle_gamma   90.00
#
_symmetry.space_group_name_H-M   'P 1'
#
loop_
_entity.id
_entity.type
_entity.pdbx_description
1 polymer ?
#
loop_
_entity_poly.entity_id
_entity_poly.type
_entity_poly.pdbx_seq_one_letter_code
_entity_poly.pdbx_strand_id
1 'polypeptide(L)'
;MVLKTISAFLIGGFDNLFRALLIMMVLDYITGVLKGYKEKNVNSRRAYKELSKKVVILRIIVAATQMDIIFQGVGIRTLVLMFYVATEFLSILENAAILGVPIPGSIRAM
;
A
#
# COMPACT_ATOMS: atom_id res chain seq x y z
N MET A 1 16.93 20.25 3.31
CA MET A 1 15.87 21.21 2.93
C MET A 1 15.25 20.83 1.57
N VAL A 2 16.05 20.77 0.50
CA VAL A 2 15.58 20.48 -0.89
C VAL A 2 14.79 19.17 -1.04
N LEU A 3 15.27 18.04 -0.50
CA LEU A 3 14.57 16.75 -0.61
C LEU A 3 13.20 16.75 0.08
N LYS A 4 13.08 17.46 1.22
CA LYS A 4 11.81 17.65 1.95
C LYS A 4 10.83 18.49 1.13
N THR A 5 11.32 19.50 0.41
CA THR A 5 10.49 20.36 -0.44
C THR A 5 9.97 19.62 -1.68
N ILE A 6 10.82 18.82 -2.33
CA ILE A 6 10.43 18.03 -3.52
C ILE A 6 9.42 16.94 -3.14
N SER A 7 9.66 16.23 -2.04
CA SER A 7 8.72 15.20 -1.57
C SER A 7 7.37 15.80 -1.12
N ALA A 8 7.39 16.97 -0.47
CA ALA A 8 6.16 17.70 -0.15
C ALA A 8 5.40 18.14 -1.41
N PHE A 9 6.09 18.63 -2.44
CA PHE A 9 5.47 19.06 -3.70
C PHE A 9 4.83 17.90 -4.48
N LEU A 10 5.51 16.73 -4.53
CA LEU A 10 5.02 15.58 -5.29
C LEU A 10 3.93 14.80 -4.55
N ILE A 11 4.10 14.59 -3.25
CA ILE A 11 3.27 13.67 -2.44
C ILE A 11 2.25 14.43 -1.60
N GLY A 12 2.33 15.77 -1.52
CA GLY A 12 1.42 16.59 -0.71
C GLY A 12 1.80 16.60 0.78
N GLY A 13 2.97 16.07 1.12
CA GLY A 13 3.48 15.98 2.49
C GLY A 13 3.58 14.56 3.04
N PHE A 14 4.22 14.44 4.21
CA PHE A 14 4.50 13.18 4.90
C PHE A 14 3.67 13.07 6.19
N ASP A 15 2.36 13.17 6.03
CA ASP A 15 1.40 13.10 7.12
C ASP A 15 1.17 11.65 7.62
N ASN A 16 0.31 11.52 8.64
CA ASN A 16 0.01 10.24 9.26
C ASN A 16 -0.63 9.25 8.30
N LEU A 17 -1.43 9.70 7.33
CA LEU A 17 -2.13 8.82 6.40
C LEU A 17 -1.18 8.28 5.33
N PHE A 18 -0.29 9.11 4.79
CA PHE A 18 0.78 8.64 3.91
C PHE A 18 1.76 7.71 4.65
N ARG A 19 2.09 8.03 5.90
CA ARG A 19 2.93 7.15 6.75
C ARG A 19 2.25 5.81 7.00
N ALA A 20 0.95 5.80 7.27
CA ALA A 20 0.16 4.58 7.42
C ALA A 20 0.26 3.71 6.16
N LEU A 21 0.08 4.30 4.96
CA LEU A 21 0.22 3.56 3.70
C LEU A 21 1.59 2.89 3.57
N LEU A 22 2.68 3.60 3.87
CA LEU A 22 4.03 3.02 3.81
C LEU A 22 4.22 1.88 4.81
N ILE A 23 3.72 2.03 6.03
CA ILE A 23 3.78 0.97 7.04
C ILE A 23 2.99 -0.26 6.57
N MET A 24 1.79 -0.07 6.02
CA MET A 24 0.97 -1.15 5.50
C MET A 24 1.65 -1.87 4.33
N MET A 25 2.27 -1.13 3.41
CA MET A 25 3.07 -1.72 2.32
C MET A 25 4.20 -2.62 2.82
N VAL A 26 4.89 -2.21 3.88
CA VAL A 26 5.98 -2.99 4.51
C VAL A 26 5.43 -4.23 5.21
N LEU A 27 4.35 -4.09 5.98
CA LEU A 27 3.70 -5.21 6.66
C LEU A 27 3.15 -6.23 5.66
N ASP A 28 2.55 -5.78 4.57
CA ASP A 28 2.08 -6.63 3.49
C ASP A 28 3.25 -7.41 2.85
N TYR A 29 4.37 -6.75 2.56
CA TYR A 29 5.54 -7.44 2.03
C TYR A 29 6.08 -8.51 2.99
N ILE A 30 6.18 -8.21 4.29
CA ILE A 30 6.63 -9.17 5.31
C ILE A 30 5.67 -10.36 5.38
N THR A 31 4.36 -10.12 5.46
CA THR A 31 3.35 -11.18 5.54
C THR A 31 3.28 -12.02 4.27
N GLY A 32 3.44 -11.41 3.09
CA GLY A 32 3.54 -12.10 1.81
C GLY A 32 4.78 -12.99 1.70
N VAL A 33 5.92 -12.55 2.23
CA VAL A 33 7.14 -13.36 2.32
C VAL A 33 6.92 -14.57 3.26
N LEU A 34 6.34 -14.36 4.44
CA LEU A 34 6.02 -15.44 5.39
C LEU A 34 5.07 -16.47 4.76
N LYS A 35 4.04 -16.00 4.05
CA LYS A 35 3.13 -16.86 3.26
C LYS A 35 3.91 -17.70 2.25
N GLY A 36 4.81 -17.09 1.48
CA GLY A 36 5.64 -17.78 0.50
C GLY A 36 6.50 -18.88 1.13
N TYR A 37 7.07 -18.64 2.32
CA TYR A 37 7.80 -19.66 3.08
C TYR A 37 6.89 -20.81 3.52
N LYS A 38 5.69 -20.51 4.04
CA LYS A 38 4.72 -21.53 4.46
C LYS A 38 4.26 -22.41 3.29
N GLU A 39 4.03 -21.81 2.13
CA GLU A 39 3.65 -22.52 0.90
C GLU A 39 4.83 -23.23 0.20
N LYS A 40 6.07 -23.11 0.74
CA LYS A 40 7.32 -23.57 0.11
C LYS A 40 7.49 -23.07 -1.34
N ASN A 41 6.90 -21.91 -1.65
CA ASN A 41 6.85 -21.32 -2.99
C ASN A 41 7.30 -19.85 -2.93
N VAL A 42 8.55 -19.64 -2.50
CA VAL A 42 9.18 -18.32 -2.49
C VAL A 42 9.71 -18.03 -3.89
N ASN A 43 8.86 -17.46 -4.73
CA ASN A 43 9.23 -17.06 -6.09
C ASN A 43 9.61 -15.56 -6.13
N SER A 44 10.87 -15.26 -6.41
CA SER A 44 11.36 -13.89 -6.52
C SER A 44 10.66 -13.07 -7.61
N ARG A 45 10.20 -13.71 -8.70
CA ARG A 45 9.39 -13.04 -9.73
C ARG A 45 8.03 -12.62 -9.19
N ARG A 46 7.42 -13.44 -8.33
CA ARG A 46 6.16 -13.10 -7.65
C ARG A 46 6.37 -11.92 -6.71
N ALA A 47 7.42 -11.96 -5.88
CA ALA A 47 7.77 -10.87 -4.98
C ALA A 47 8.03 -9.55 -5.72
N TYR A 48 8.79 -9.60 -6.82
CA TYR A 48 9.03 -8.42 -7.68
C TYR A 48 7.74 -7.88 -8.30
N LYS A 49 6.85 -8.77 -8.76
CA LYS A 49 5.56 -8.38 -9.32
C LYS A 49 4.72 -7.63 -8.29
N GLU A 50 4.63 -8.13 -7.06
CA GLU A 50 3.90 -7.43 -5.98
C GLU A 50 4.55 -6.08 -5.63
N LEU A 51 5.87 -6.01 -5.53
CA LEU A 51 6.57 -4.74 -5.26
C LEU A 51 6.37 -3.71 -6.38
N SER A 52 6.33 -4.16 -7.64
CA SER A 52 6.09 -3.27 -8.79
C SER A 52 4.72 -2.60 -8.74
N LYS A 53 3.69 -3.27 -8.21
CA LYS A 53 2.35 -2.68 -8.00
C LYS A 53 2.41 -1.54 -7.00
N LYS A 54 3.15 -1.69 -5.90
CA LYS A 54 3.31 -0.65 -4.86
C LYS A 54 3.96 0.62 -5.42
N VAL A 55 4.90 0.48 -6.35
CA VAL A 55 5.48 1.64 -7.07
C VAL A 55 4.41 2.37 -7.89
N VAL A 56 3.51 1.63 -8.56
CA VAL A 56 2.38 2.23 -9.30
C VAL A 56 1.41 2.94 -8.34
N ILE A 57 1.11 2.35 -7.18
CA ILE A 57 0.30 2.99 -6.13
C ILE A 57 0.90 4.34 -5.73
N LEU A 58 2.20 4.41 -5.47
CA LEU A 58 2.87 5.67 -5.12
C LEU A 58 2.77 6.72 -6.24
N ARG A 59 2.83 6.31 -7.51
CA ARG A 59 2.59 7.22 -8.65
C ARG A 59 1.15 7.72 -8.69
N ILE A 60 0.18 6.89 -8.33
CA ILE A 60 -1.23 7.29 -8.23
C ILE A 60 -1.42 8.29 -7.07
N ILE A 61 -0.72 8.14 -5.94
CA ILE A 61 -0.74 9.15 -4.86
C ILE A 61 -0.22 10.50 -5.35
N VAL A 62 0.86 10.51 -6.15
CA VAL A 62 1.38 11.76 -6.76
C VAL A 62 0.32 12.39 -7.66
N ALA A 63 -0.32 11.61 -8.54
CA ALA A 63 -1.40 12.11 -9.39
C ALA A 63 -2.59 12.65 -8.58
N ALA A 64 -3.02 11.92 -7.54
CA ALA A 64 -4.10 12.33 -6.65
C ALA A 64 -3.77 13.62 -5.88
N THR A 65 -2.51 13.79 -5.49
CA THR A 65 -2.01 15.04 -4.89
C THR A 65 -2.15 16.20 -5.87
N GLN A 66 -1.75 16.03 -7.14
CA GLN A 66 -1.88 17.08 -8.14
C GLN A 66 -3.36 17.42 -8.42
N MET A 67 -4.24 16.42 -8.44
CA MET A 67 -5.67 16.65 -8.53
C MET A 67 -6.18 17.47 -7.34
N ASP A 68 -5.78 17.11 -6.11
CA ASP A 68 -6.20 17.87 -4.92
C ASP A 68 -5.76 19.34 -4.99
N ILE A 69 -4.56 19.61 -5.51
CA ILE A 69 -4.08 20.99 -5.75
C ILE A 69 -4.98 21.72 -6.76
N ILE A 70 -5.31 21.09 -7.89
CA ILE A 70 -6.15 21.68 -8.95
C ILE A 70 -7.57 21.96 -8.43
N PHE A 71 -8.12 21.04 -7.64
CA PHE A 71 -9.46 21.13 -7.08
C PHE A 71 -9.51 21.82 -5.71
N GLN A 72 -8.50 22.62 -5.35
CA GLN A 72 -8.49 23.43 -4.12
C GLN A 72 -8.68 22.62 -2.81
N GLY A 73 -8.16 21.40 -2.76
CA GLY A 73 -8.10 20.58 -1.55
C GLY A 73 -9.42 19.89 -1.17
N VAL A 74 -10.27 19.56 -2.14
CA VAL A 74 -11.53 18.80 -1.92
C VAL A 74 -11.34 17.41 -1.29
N GLY A 75 -10.10 16.93 -1.14
CA GLY A 75 -9.75 15.72 -0.40
C GLY A 75 -9.50 14.49 -1.28
N ILE A 76 -9.20 14.67 -2.57
CA ILE A 76 -8.95 13.57 -3.51
C ILE A 76 -7.75 12.74 -3.04
N ARG A 77 -6.66 13.39 -2.62
CA ARG A 77 -5.47 12.72 -2.10
C ARG A 77 -5.80 11.88 -0.89
N THR A 78 -6.57 12.44 0.05
CA THR A 78 -7.00 11.75 1.28
C THR A 78 -7.81 10.50 0.95
N LEU A 79 -8.79 10.62 0.03
CA LEU A 79 -9.62 9.49 -0.39
C LEU A 79 -8.78 8.37 -1.02
N VAL A 80 -7.87 8.73 -1.93
CA VAL A 80 -7.00 7.75 -2.61
C VAL A 80 -6.04 7.09 -1.62
N LEU A 81 -5.49 7.84 -0.66
CA LEU A 81 -4.65 7.27 0.39
C LEU A 81 -5.45 6.30 1.27
N MET A 82 -6.66 6.67 1.71
CA MET A 82 -7.52 5.78 2.50
C MET A 82 -7.85 4.49 1.73
N PHE A 83 -8.16 4.60 0.44
CA PHE A 83 -8.42 3.46 -0.44
C PHE A 83 -7.24 2.49 -0.49
N TYR A 84 -6.03 2.99 -0.70
CA TYR A 84 -4.85 2.12 -0.77
C TYR A 84 -4.41 1.60 0.59
N VAL A 85 -4.59 2.35 1.69
CA VAL A 85 -4.40 1.82 3.04
C VAL A 85 -5.32 0.62 3.28
N ALA A 86 -6.59 0.72 2.91
CA ALA A 86 -7.54 -0.39 3.03
C ALA A 86 -7.17 -1.57 2.12
N THR A 87 -6.67 -1.30 0.90
CA THR A 87 -6.22 -2.34 -0.03
C THR A 87 -5.02 -3.12 0.52
N GLU A 88 -4.04 -2.42 1.07
CA GLU A 88 -2.88 -3.04 1.71
C GLU A 88 -3.28 -3.80 2.98
N PHE A 89 -4.27 -3.30 3.73
CA PHE A 89 -4.83 -4.04 4.86
C PHE A 89 -5.49 -5.36 4.45
N LEU A 90 -6.29 -5.35 3.39
CA LEU A 90 -6.94 -6.55 2.87
C LEU A 90 -5.89 -7.60 2.44
N SER A 91 -4.84 -7.17 1.76
CA SER A 91 -3.75 -8.08 1.35
C SER A 91 -3.02 -8.71 2.56
N ILE A 92 -2.83 -7.95 3.64
CA ILE A 92 -2.32 -8.47 4.91
C ILE A 92 -3.27 -9.54 5.49
N LEU A 93 -4.59 -9.30 5.48
CA LEU A 93 -5.57 -10.25 5.99
C LEU A 93 -5.60 -11.55 5.16
N GLU A 94 -5.52 -11.46 3.84
CA GLU A 94 -5.40 -12.61 2.94
C GLU A 94 -4.14 -13.44 3.27
N ASN A 95 -2.99 -12.77 3.41
CA ASN A 95 -1.73 -13.43 3.77
C ASN A 95 -1.84 -14.08 5.16
N ALA A 96 -2.43 -13.40 6.14
CA ALA A 96 -2.67 -13.92 7.48
C ALA A 96 -3.60 -15.16 7.48
N ALA A 97 -4.65 -15.15 6.68
CA ALA A 97 -5.58 -16.29 6.54
C ALA A 97 -4.91 -17.56 5.99
N ILE A 98 -3.91 -17.39 5.12
CA ILE A 98 -3.09 -18.49 4.61
C ILE A 98 -2.06 -18.92 5.67
N LEU A 99 -1.52 -17.97 6.44
CA LEU A 99 -0.65 -18.23 7.58
C LEU A 99 -1.36 -18.94 8.75
N GLY A 100 -2.68 -18.99 8.76
CA GLY A 100 -3.48 -19.77 9.71
C GLY A 100 -4.15 -18.93 10.79
N VAL A 101 -4.14 -17.60 10.65
CA VAL A 101 -4.94 -16.70 11.48
C VAL A 101 -6.42 -16.92 11.15
N PRO A 102 -7.32 -17.04 12.15
CA PRO A 102 -8.75 -17.20 11.91
C PRO A 102 -9.33 -15.89 11.35
N ILE A 103 -9.54 -15.86 10.03
CA ILE A 103 -10.15 -14.76 9.29
C ILE A 103 -11.45 -15.25 8.64
N PRO A 104 -12.52 -14.45 8.57
CA PRO A 104 -13.75 -14.82 7.86
C PRO A 104 -13.49 -15.30 6.43
N GLY A 105 -14.18 -16.36 6.02
CA GLY A 105 -13.96 -17.00 4.72
C GLY A 105 -14.16 -16.09 3.51
N SER A 106 -14.97 -15.02 3.65
CA SER A 106 -15.20 -14.01 2.60
C SER A 106 -13.93 -13.25 2.18
N ILE A 107 -12.95 -13.11 3.08
CA ILE A 107 -11.68 -12.41 2.81
C ILE A 107 -10.61 -13.38 2.28
N ARG A 108 -10.77 -14.68 2.53
CA ARG A 108 -9.77 -15.70 2.18
C ARG A 108 -9.66 -15.99 0.67
N ALA A 109 -10.68 -15.62 -0.10
CA ALA A 109 -10.85 -16.01 -1.51
C ALA A 109 -10.56 -14.88 -2.51
N MET A 110 -9.94 -13.79 -2.05
CA MET A 110 -9.64 -12.61 -2.88
C MET A 110 -8.30 -12.75 -3.61
#